data_AF-A0A2E7XHB4-F1
#
_entry.id   AF-A0A2E7XHB4-F1
#
_cell.length_a   1.000
_cell.length_b   1.000
_cell.length_c   1.000
_cell.angle_alpha   90.00
_cell.angle_beta   90.00
_cell.angle_gamma   90.00
#
_symmetry.space_group_name_H-M   'P 1'
#
loop_
_entity.id
_entity.type
_entity.pdbx_description
1 polymer ?
#
loop_
_entity_poly.entity_id
_entity_poly.type
_entity_poly.pdbx_seq_one_letter_code
_entity_poly.pdbx_strand_id
1 'polypeptide(L)'
;MDHRLYFVLGDLFANLLVGAVSGWLCWLIVDPGWNMWVAMILMMALCMFMSILLWLPFSVVLGVMEAMVPFMLTGMLSGMVVGMWLTRELLDASSSFSIGAVCGLVSIVFIWILNSALRGTEPARWR
;
A
#
# COMPACT_ATOMS: atom_id res chain seq x y z
N MET A 1 -11.36 2.65 13.10
CA MET A 1 -10.23 3.33 13.77
C MET A 1 -10.62 3.77 15.18
N ASP A 2 -10.49 2.82 16.11
CA ASP A 2 -10.49 3.14 17.54
C ASP A 2 -9.37 4.14 17.85
N HIS A 3 -9.64 5.08 18.75
CA HIS A 3 -8.75 6.20 19.10
C HIS A 3 -7.44 5.79 19.83
N ARG A 4 -7.07 4.51 19.78
CA ARG A 4 -5.82 4.00 20.35
C ARG A 4 -4.68 4.32 19.39
N LEU A 5 -3.87 5.32 19.73
CA LEU A 5 -2.71 5.78 18.94
C LEU A 5 -1.82 4.62 18.45
N TYR A 6 -1.67 3.55 19.23
CA TYR A 6 -0.93 2.35 18.85
C TYR A 6 -1.45 1.67 17.56
N PHE A 7 -2.75 1.68 17.33
CA PHE A 7 -3.36 1.05 16.16
C PHE A 7 -3.11 1.87 14.89
N VAL A 8 -3.21 3.20 15.00
CA VAL A 8 -2.97 4.14 13.89
C VAL A 8 -1.50 4.15 13.49
N LEU A 9 -0.59 4.19 14.47
CA LEU A 9 0.86 4.12 14.20
C LEU A 9 1.26 2.79 13.58
N GLY A 10 0.68 1.68 14.05
CA GLY A 10 0.95 0.36 13.49
C GLY A 10 0.44 0.21 12.06
N ASP A 11 -0.76 0.68 11.75
CA ASP A 11 -1.33 0.65 10.40
C ASP A 11 -0.53 1.53 9.43
N LEU A 12 -0.09 2.71 9.89
CA LEU A 12 0.77 3.58 9.09
C LEU A 12 2.11 2.92 8.77
N PHE A 13 2.79 2.35 9.77
CA PHE A 13 4.07 1.68 9.58
C PHE A 13 3.94 0.46 8.67
N ALA A 14 2.86 -0.31 8.83
CA ALA A 14 2.64 -1.51 8.04
C ALA A 14 2.33 -1.18 6.57
N ASN A 15 1.53 -0.14 6.28
CA ASN A 15 1.32 0.32 4.89
C ASN A 15 2.61 0.85 4.25
N LEU A 16 3.43 1.55 5.03
CA LEU A 16 4.74 2.03 4.56
C LEU A 16 5.65 0.87 4.17
N LEU A 17 5.72 -0.17 5.00
CA LEU A 17 6.48 -1.38 4.72
C LEU A 17 5.95 -2.13 3.49
N VAL A 18 4.63 -2.31 3.38
CA VAL A 18 4.01 -3.02 2.24
C VAL A 18 4.28 -2.26 0.94
N GLY A 19 4.12 -0.93 0.96
CA GLY A 19 4.45 -0.07 -0.17
C GLY A 19 5.92 -0.19 -0.57
N ALA A 20 6.83 -0.14 0.39
CA ALA A 20 8.26 -0.20 0.13
C ALA A 20 8.72 -1.57 -0.40
N VAL A 21 8.22 -2.66 0.20
CA VAL A 21 8.50 -4.03 -0.25
C VAL A 21 7.92 -4.29 -1.63
N SER A 22 6.71 -3.80 -1.93
CA SER A 22 6.12 -3.93 -3.26
C SER A 22 6.92 -3.16 -4.32
N GLY A 23 7.37 -1.94 -4.02
CA GLY A 23 8.22 -1.18 -4.94
C GLY A 23 9.58 -1.84 -5.20
N TRP A 24 10.20 -2.41 -4.16
CA TRP A 24 11.43 -3.19 -4.31
C TRP A 24 11.23 -4.47 -5.13
N LEU A 25 10.10 -5.16 -4.94
CA LEU A 25 9.75 -6.34 -5.71
C LEU A 25 9.52 -6.02 -7.19
N CYS A 26 8.90 -4.87 -7.50
CA CYS A 26 8.77 -4.42 -8.89
C CYS A 26 10.13 -4.18 -9.55
N TRP A 27 11.09 -3.59 -8.83
CA TRP A 27 12.44 -3.36 -9.34
C TRP A 27 13.17 -4.67 -9.70
N LEU A 28 12.93 -5.76 -8.97
CA LEU A 28 13.54 -7.06 -9.25
C LEU A 28 13.00 -7.75 -10.51
N ILE A 29 11.78 -7.39 -10.96
CA ILE A 29 11.07 -8.14 -12.01
C ILE A 29 10.95 -7.31 -13.29
N VAL A 30 10.75 -5.99 -13.19
CA VAL A 30 10.48 -5.13 -14.35
C VAL A 30 11.78 -4.54 -14.89
N ASP A 31 12.06 -4.83 -16.16
CA ASP A 31 13.13 -4.20 -16.91
C ASP A 31 12.64 -3.05 -17.81
N PRO A 32 13.50 -2.05 -18.11
CA PRO A 32 13.20 -0.86 -18.94
C PRO A 32 12.83 -1.11 -20.42
N GLY A 33 12.62 -2.35 -20.84
CA GLY A 33 12.20 -2.72 -22.19
C GLY A 33 10.80 -3.32 -22.27
N TRP A 34 10.13 -3.48 -21.13
CA TRP A 34 8.82 -4.12 -21.08
C TRP A 34 7.71 -3.23 -21.63
N ASN A 35 6.68 -3.85 -22.22
CA ASN A 35 5.47 -3.12 -22.57
C ASN A 35 4.79 -2.61 -21.28
N MET A 36 4.68 -1.29 -21.17
CA MET A 36 4.12 -0.57 -20.02
C MET A 36 2.80 -1.17 -19.52
N TRP A 37 1.89 -1.54 -20.43
CA TRP A 37 0.58 -2.10 -20.08
C TRP A 37 0.69 -3.48 -19.42
N VAL A 38 1.60 -4.31 -19.92
CA VAL A 38 1.82 -5.66 -19.39
C VAL A 38 2.48 -5.57 -18.02
N ALA A 39 3.49 -4.71 -17.88
CA ALA A 39 4.15 -4.48 -16.60
C ALA A 39 3.17 -3.98 -15.53
N MET A 40 2.30 -3.02 -15.86
CA MET A 40 1.28 -2.53 -14.93
C MET A 40 0.33 -3.63 -14.46
N ILE A 41 -0.28 -4.39 -15.37
CA ILE A 41 -1.27 -5.43 -14.99
C ILE A 41 -0.60 -6.54 -14.17
N LEU A 42 0.60 -6.96 -14.57
CA LEU A 42 1.33 -8.04 -13.91
C LEU A 42 1.82 -7.61 -12.52
N MET A 43 2.39 -6.41 -12.39
CA MET A 43 2.83 -5.88 -11.10
C MET A 43 1.64 -5.60 -10.17
N MET A 44 0.51 -5.14 -10.70
CA MET A 44 -0.70 -4.97 -9.91
C MET A 44 -1.13 -6.31 -9.27
N ALA A 45 -1.21 -7.38 -10.06
CA ALA A 45 -1.61 -8.70 -9.56
C ALA A 45 -0.59 -9.27 -8.55
N LEU A 46 0.72 -9.17 -8.85
CA LEU A 46 1.78 -9.66 -7.97
C LEU A 46 1.86 -8.89 -6.66
N CYS A 47 1.83 -7.56 -6.70
CA CYS A 47 1.91 -6.72 -5.50
C CYS A 47 0.64 -6.87 -4.64
N MET A 48 -0.52 -7.09 -5.25
CA MET A 48 -1.74 -7.42 -4.51
C MET A 48 -1.60 -8.78 -3.79
N PHE A 49 -1.06 -9.80 -4.45
CA PHE A 49 -0.81 -11.11 -3.84
C PHE A 49 0.20 -11.02 -2.69
N MET A 50 1.29 -10.28 -2.89
CA MET A 50 2.27 -10.00 -1.83
C MET A 50 1.67 -9.22 -0.66
N SER A 51 0.74 -8.31 -0.93
CA SER A 51 0.05 -7.55 0.12
C SER A 51 -0.87 -8.42 0.96
N ILE A 52 -1.51 -9.43 0.36
CA ILE A 52 -2.26 -10.46 1.12
C ILE A 52 -1.31 -11.28 2.01
N LEU A 53 -0.15 -11.67 1.46
CA LEU A 53 0.83 -12.45 2.21
C LEU A 53 1.40 -11.67 3.40
N LEU A 54 1.71 -10.38 3.18
CA LEU A 54 2.17 -9.47 4.23
C LEU A 54 1.05 -9.12 5.21
N TRP A 55 -0.22 -9.10 4.79
CA TRP A 55 -1.34 -8.85 5.69
C TRP A 55 -1.50 -9.94 6.75
N LEU A 56 -1.22 -11.22 6.45
CA LEU A 56 -1.38 -12.33 7.40
C LEU A 56 -0.70 -12.10 8.77
N PRO A 57 0.61 -11.79 8.87
CA PRO A 57 1.24 -11.52 10.17
C PRO A 57 0.71 -10.24 10.83
N PHE A 58 0.38 -9.20 10.05
CA PHE A 58 -0.12 -7.94 10.59
C PHE A 58 -1.58 -8.02 11.04
N SER A 59 -2.37 -8.94 10.48
CA SER A 59 -3.79 -9.15 10.81
C SER A 59 -4.01 -9.57 12.27
N VAL A 60 -3.02 -10.25 12.87
CA VAL A 60 -3.04 -10.68 14.28
C VAL A 60 -2.92 -9.48 15.22
N VAL A 61 -2.22 -8.41 14.80
CA VAL A 61 -1.87 -7.26 15.64
C VAL A 61 -2.78 -6.04 15.37
N LEU A 62 -3.20 -5.85 14.12
CA LEU A 62 -3.84 -4.62 13.64
C LEU A 62 -5.30 -4.81 13.21
N GLY A 63 -5.96 -5.89 13.64
CA GLY A 63 -7.39 -6.11 13.36
C GLY A 63 -7.64 -6.57 11.92
N VAL A 64 -8.25 -7.76 11.80
CA VAL A 64 -8.33 -8.52 10.55
C VAL A 64 -9.00 -7.76 9.40
N MET A 65 -10.08 -7.02 9.66
CA MET A 65 -10.89 -6.40 8.60
C MET A 65 -10.53 -4.94 8.29
N GLU A 66 -10.04 -4.16 9.25
CA GLU A 66 -9.69 -2.74 9.01
C GLU A 66 -8.36 -2.61 8.24
N ALA A 67 -7.40 -3.53 8.46
CA ALA A 67 -6.10 -3.50 7.79
C ALA A 67 -6.12 -4.08 6.36
N MET A 68 -7.12 -4.87 5.99
CA MET A 68 -7.10 -5.56 4.68
C MET A 68 -7.25 -4.59 3.49
N VAL A 69 -8.17 -3.63 3.62
CA VAL A 69 -8.44 -2.61 2.59
C VAL A 69 -7.22 -1.73 2.30
N PRO A 70 -6.58 -1.09 3.30
CA PRO A 70 -5.40 -0.25 3.05
C PRO A 70 -4.23 -1.04 2.47
N PHE A 71 -3.98 -2.27 2.94
CA PHE A 71 -2.90 -3.10 2.41
C PHE A 71 -3.10 -3.42 0.93
N MET A 72 -4.32 -3.82 0.55
CA MET A 72 -4.63 -4.12 -0.85
C MET A 72 -4.54 -2.89 -1.74
N LEU A 73 -5.07 -1.75 -1.28
CA LEU A 73 -5.01 -0.50 -2.02
C LEU A 73 -3.56 -0.04 -2.22
N THR A 74 -2.74 -0.12 -1.18
CA THR A 74 -1.31 0.20 -1.21
C THR A 74 -0.55 -0.70 -2.19
N GLY A 75 -0.75 -2.03 -2.11
CA GLY A 75 -0.10 -2.97 -3.02
C GLY A 75 -0.46 -2.73 -4.48
N MET A 76 -1.74 -2.46 -4.73
CA MET A 76 -2.25 -2.17 -6.06
C MET A 76 -1.67 -0.87 -6.62
N LEU A 77 -1.70 0.23 -5.84
CA LEU A 77 -1.19 1.53 -6.26
C LEU A 77 0.34 1.52 -6.45
N SER A 78 1.07 0.97 -5.49
CA SER A 78 2.52 0.85 -5.55
C SER A 78 2.97 0.05 -6.77
N GLY A 79 2.36 -1.13 -6.99
CA GLY A 79 2.70 -1.99 -8.14
C GLY A 79 2.45 -1.32 -9.50
N MET A 80 1.35 -0.57 -9.62
CA MET A 80 1.05 0.18 -10.85
C MET A 80 2.03 1.34 -11.08
N VAL A 81 2.24 2.18 -10.07
CA VAL A 81 3.07 3.40 -10.21
C VAL A 81 4.53 3.04 -10.43
N VAL A 82 5.08 2.15 -9.61
CA VAL A 82 6.48 1.73 -9.71
C VAL A 82 6.71 0.91 -10.99
N GLY A 83 5.77 0.02 -11.34
CA GLY A 83 5.83 -0.74 -12.59
C GLY A 83 5.84 0.17 -13.82
N MET A 84 5.02 1.23 -13.83
CA MET A 84 5.00 2.20 -14.93
C MET A 84 6.32 2.97 -15.03
N TRP A 85 6.87 3.43 -13.91
CA TRP A 85 8.12 4.21 -13.91
C TRP A 85 9.31 3.38 -14.37
N LEU A 86 9.43 2.14 -13.91
CA LEU A 86 10.50 1.21 -14.31
C LEU A 86 10.50 0.89 -15.81
N THR A 87 9.32 0.87 -16.45
CA THR A 87 9.25 0.68 -17.92
C THR A 87 9.66 1.91 -18.73
N ARG A 88 9.71 3.10 -18.13
CA ARG A 88 10.06 4.35 -18.83
C ARG A 88 11.50 4.77 -18.61
N GLU A 89 12.01 4.58 -17.40
CA GLU A 89 13.34 5.02 -16.99
C GLU A 89 14.01 3.94 -16.13
N LEU A 90 15.35 3.86 -16.20
CA LEU A 90 16.09 3.06 -15.23
C LEU A 90 16.01 3.73 -13.86
N LEU A 91 15.22 3.16 -12.97
CA LEU A 91 15.20 3.54 -11.56
C LEU A 91 16.19 2.70 -10.77
N ASP A 92 16.92 3.37 -9.87
CA ASP A 92 17.72 2.70 -8.86
C ASP A 92 16.82 2.06 -7.79
N ALA A 93 17.32 1.00 -7.14
CA ALA A 93 16.58 0.23 -6.14
C ALA A 93 16.09 1.12 -4.97
N SER A 94 16.92 2.08 -4.56
CA SER A 94 16.61 3.05 -3.51
C SER A 94 15.43 3.96 -3.87
N SER A 95 15.31 4.31 -5.15
CA SER A 95 14.25 5.17 -5.68
C SER A 95 12.94 4.41 -5.77
N SER A 96 12.94 3.18 -6.29
CA SER A 96 11.74 2.33 -6.34
C SER A 96 11.18 2.01 -4.94
N PHE A 97 12.06 1.79 -3.96
CA PHE A 97 11.67 1.57 -2.56
C PHE A 97 10.97 2.81 -1.97
N SER A 98 11.55 4.00 -2.17
CA SER A 98 10.99 5.24 -1.64
C SER A 98 9.67 5.64 -2.32
N ILE A 99 9.54 5.44 -3.63
CA ILE A 99 8.28 5.68 -4.35
C ILE A 99 7.18 4.74 -3.86
N GLY A 100 7.48 3.45 -3.70
CA GLY A 100 6.54 2.49 -3.15
C GLY A 100 6.10 2.86 -1.72
N ALA A 101 7.02 3.30 -0.87
CA ALA A 101 6.73 3.80 0.48
C ALA A 101 5.81 5.03 0.47
N VAL A 102 6.05 5.98 -0.44
CA VAL A 102 5.20 7.16 -0.63
C VAL A 102 3.80 6.75 -1.09
N CYS A 103 3.67 5.79 -2.00
CA CYS A 103 2.37 5.25 -2.42
C CYS A 103 1.59 4.65 -1.23
N GLY A 104 2.27 3.94 -0.32
CA GLY A 104 1.64 3.42 0.91
C GLY A 104 1.19 4.53 1.87
N LEU A 105 2.00 5.57 2.02
CA LEU A 105 1.64 6.73 2.84
C LEU A 105 0.43 7.48 2.26
N VAL A 106 0.42 7.72 0.94
CA VAL A 106 -0.71 8.36 0.25
C VAL A 106 -1.98 7.52 0.41
N SER A 107 -1.87 6.20 0.30
CA SER A 107 -3.00 5.28 0.44
C SER A 107 -3.65 5.34 1.83
N ILE A 108 -2.84 5.30 2.90
CA ILE A 108 -3.37 5.37 4.26
C ILE A 108 -3.96 6.75 4.58
N VAL A 109 -3.31 7.83 4.14
CA VAL A 109 -3.84 9.19 4.31
C VAL A 109 -5.16 9.36 3.56
N PHE A 110 -5.26 8.84 2.35
CA PHE A 110 -6.50 8.87 1.56
C PHE A 110 -7.64 8.13 2.25
N ILE A 111 -7.39 6.93 2.75
CA ILE A 111 -8.39 6.14 3.50
C ILE A 111 -8.79 6.87 4.79
N TRP A 112 -7.83 7.50 5.48
CA TRP A 112 -8.11 8.27 6.69
C TRP A 112 -9.04 9.45 6.41
N ILE A 113 -8.75 10.23 5.37
CA ILE A 113 -9.58 11.35 4.92
C ILE A 113 -10.98 10.86 4.55
N LEU A 114 -11.09 9.82 3.72
CA LEU A 114 -12.39 9.27 3.33
C LEU A 114 -13.19 8.76 4.53
N ASN A 115 -12.55 8.04 5.45
CA ASN A 115 -13.20 7.55 6.65
C ASN A 115 -13.68 8.71 7.54
N SER A 116 -12.88 9.78 7.66
CA SER A 116 -13.28 11.00 8.41
C SER A 116 -14.43 11.75 7.75
N ALA A 117 -14.49 11.80 6.42
CA ALA A 117 -15.54 12.46 5.66
C ALA A 117 -16.86 11.65 5.68
N LEU A 118 -16.76 10.32 5.62
CA LEU A 118 -17.91 9.40 5.61
C LEU A 118 -18.50 9.16 7.00
N ARG A 119 -17.70 9.24 8.07
CA ARG A 119 -18.16 9.16 9.48
C ARG A 119 -18.95 10.39 9.94
N GLY A 120 -19.69 11.04 9.03
CA GLY A 120 -20.39 12.31 9.25
C GLY A 120 -20.95 12.42 10.66
N THR A 121 -20.49 13.43 11.41
CA THR A 121 -20.85 13.78 12.80
C THR A 121 -21.79 12.80 13.51
N GLU A 122 -21.36 11.58 13.78
CA GLU A 122 -22.10 10.73 14.71
C GLU A 122 -21.79 11.25 16.12
N PRO A 123 -22.75 11.85 16.86
CA PRO A 123 -22.52 12.12 18.27
C PRO A 123 -22.26 10.78 18.95
N ALA A 124 -21.15 10.70 19.69
CA ALA A 124 -20.72 9.52 20.43
C ALA A 124 -21.90 8.81 21.08
N ARG A 125 -22.36 7.70 20.48
CA ARG A 125 -23.39 6.87 21.09
C ARG A 125 -22.71 5.97 22.11
N TRP A 126 -22.59 6.52 23.31
CA TRP A 126 -22.28 5.84 24.55
C TRP A 126 -22.77 4.38 24.57
N ARG A 127 -21.83 3.44 24.65
CA ARG A 127 -21.93 2.22 25.45
C ARG A 127 -20.52 1.80 25.89
#